data_AF-A0A815A8B1-F1
#
_entry.id   AF-A0A815A8B1-F1
#
_cell.length_a   1.000
_cell.length_b   1.000
_cell.length_c   1.000
_cell.angle_alpha   90.00
_cell.angle_beta   90.00
_cell.angle_gamma   90.00
#
_symmetry.space_group_name_H-M   'P 1'
#
loop_
_entity.id
_entity.type
_entity.pdbx_description
1 polymer ?
#
loop_
_entity_poly.entity_id
_entity_poly.type
_entity_poly.pdbx_seq_one_letter_code
_entity_poly.pdbx_strand_id
1 'polypeptide(L)' 'MIPQTEGFLSIKKMLDYLSIKQIDGLKIQTILRLCRFVIQNNSFSYNGKYYHQVRGGAMGSPLTLTIANSQIDHPES' A
#
# COMPACT_ATOMS: atom_id res chain seq x y z
N MET A 1 -4.72 -13.40 1.08
CA MET A 1 -5.16 -12.02 1.37
C MET A 1 -3.93 -11.25 1.82
N ILE A 2 -3.58 -10.17 1.13
CA ILE A 2 -2.25 -9.51 1.21
C ILE A 2 -1.97 -9.02 2.64
N PRO A 3 -0.96 -9.54 3.34
CA PRO A 3 -0.46 -8.97 4.59
C PRO A 3 0.00 -7.52 4.35
N GLN A 4 -0.41 -6.60 5.23
CA GLN A 4 -0.11 -5.17 5.11
C GLN A 4 1.39 -4.87 4.96
N THR A 5 2.23 -5.65 5.65
CA THR A 5 3.68 -5.54 5.61
C THR A 5 4.25 -5.89 4.24
N GLU A 6 3.70 -6.93 3.59
CA GLU A 6 4.14 -7.38 2.27
C GLU A 6 3.73 -6.38 1.19
N GLY A 7 2.51 -5.82 1.28
CA GLY A 7 2.04 -4.82 0.33
C GLY A 7 2.91 -3.55 0.30
N PHE A 8 3.36 -3.09 1.47
CA PHE A 8 4.33 -1.98 1.56
C PHE A 8 5.67 -2.33 0.90
N LEU A 9 6.15 -3.56 1.13
CA LEU A 9 7.44 -4.00 0.61
C LEU A 9 7.43 -4.09 -0.93
N SER A 10 6.31 -4.52 -1.52
CA SER A 10 6.13 -4.58 -2.97
C SER A 10 6.16 -3.19 -3.63
N ILE A 11 5.51 -2.19 -3.03
CA ILE A 11 5.61 -0.80 -3.50
C ILE A 11 7.06 -0.32 -3.43
N LYS A 12 7.74 -0.57 -2.30
CA LYS A 12 9.14 -0.17 -2.14
C LYS A 12 10.04 -0.81 -3.20
N LYS A 13 9.92 -2.12 -3.43
CA LYS A 13 10.67 -2.84 -4.47
C LYS A 13 10.39 -2.27 -5.87
N MET A 14 9.13 -1.98 -6.20
CA MET A 14 8.74 -1.40 -7.48
C MET A 14 9.38 -0.01 -7.69
N LEU A 15 9.32 0.87 -6.69
CA LEU A 15 9.93 2.20 -6.76
C LEU A 15 11.45 2.14 -6.86
N ASP A 16 12.08 1.21 -6.12
CA ASP A 16 13.53 0.94 -6.19
C ASP A 16 13.91 0.42 -7.59
N TYR A 17 13.15 -0.51 -8.16
CA TYR A 17 13.37 -1.05 -9.52
C TYR A 17 13.28 0.05 -10.60
N LEU A 18 12.29 0.93 -10.51
CA LEU A 18 12.11 2.04 -11.43
C LEU A 18 13.13 3.18 -11.21
N SER A 19 14.01 3.07 -10.21
CA SER A 19 15.00 4.09 -9.86
C SER A 19 14.40 5.49 -9.63
N ILE A 20 13.15 5.55 -9.17
CA ILE A 20 12.44 6.81 -8.94
C ILE A 20 12.94 7.41 -7.62
N LYS A 21 13.40 8.66 -7.67
CA LYS A 21 13.90 9.38 -6.47
C LYS A 21 12.88 10.37 -5.90
N GLN A 22 12.00 10.89 -6.75
CA GLN A 22 10.93 11.81 -6.39
C GLN A 22 9.77 11.73 -7.38
N ILE A 23 8.57 12.08 -6.93
CA ILE A 23 7.36 12.23 -7.75
C ILE A 23 6.75 13.57 -7.37
N ASP A 24 6.49 14.46 -8.34
CA ASP A 24 5.90 15.78 -8.12
C ASP A 24 6.57 16.60 -7.00
N GLY A 25 7.91 16.53 -6.93
CA GLY A 25 8.71 17.21 -5.90
C GLY A 25 8.70 16.53 -4.51
N LEU A 26 7.92 15.47 -4.32
CA LEU A 26 7.94 14.66 -3.10
C LEU A 26 9.02 13.59 -3.17
N LYS A 27 9.89 13.54 -2.16
CA LYS A 27 10.87 12.46 -1.99
C LYS A 27 10.15 11.12 -1.84
N ILE A 28 10.70 10.05 -2.44
CA ILE A 28 10.13 8.69 -2.31
C ILE A 28 9.95 8.27 -0.85
N GLN A 29 10.84 8.67 0.06
CA GLN A 29 10.69 8.36 1.49
C GLN A 29 9.39 8.92 2.09
N THR A 30 8.96 10.10 1.65
CA THR A 30 7.69 10.70 2.06
C THR A 30 6.52 9.88 1.53
N ILE A 31 6.58 9.49 0.26
CA ILE A 31 5.54 8.69 -0.40
C ILE A 31 5.42 7.32 0.28
N LEU A 32 6.53 6.63 0.52
CA LEU A 32 6.57 5.37 1.26
C LEU A 32 5.97 5.49 2.66
N ARG A 33 6.28 6.58 3.37
CA ARG A 33 5.73 6.83 4.70
C ARG A 33 4.20 7.06 4.66
N LEU A 34 3.69 7.76 3.65
CA LEU A 34 2.24 7.93 3.42
C LEU A 34 1.57 6.61 3.04
N CYS A 35 2.16 5.82 2.14
CA CYS A 35 1.66 4.49 1.79
C CYS A 35 1.55 3.60 3.02
N ARG A 36 2.61 3.54 3.84
CA ARG A 36 2.59 2.79 5.10
C ARG A 36 1.49 3.27 6.03
N PHE A 37 1.32 4.59 6.17
CA PHE A 37 0.27 5.16 7.01
C PHE A 37 -1.13 4.72 6.56
N VAL A 38 -1.44 4.83 5.27
CA VAL A 38 -2.76 4.46 4.73
C VAL A 38 -3.03 2.96 4.88
N ILE A 39 -2.03 2.12 4.62
CA ILE A 39 -2.15 0.66 4.77
C ILE A 39 -2.41 0.30 6.24
N GLN A 40 -1.64 0.87 7.16
CA GLN A 40 -1.71 0.56 8.60
C GLN A 40 -2.88 1.22 9.32
N ASN A 41 -3.47 2.28 8.77
CA ASN A 41 -4.62 2.99 9.37
C ASN A 41 -5.89 2.74 8.56
N ASN A 42 -5.99 1.58 7.92
CA ASN A 42 -7.15 1.19 7.15
C ASN A 42 -8.32 0.85 8.07
N SER A 43 -9.32 1.72 8.11
CA SER A 43 -10.54 1.53 8.92
C SER A 43 -11.78 1.81 8.07
N PHE A 44 -12.85 1.07 8.34
CA PHE A 44 -14.13 1.23 7.65
C PHE A 44 -15.29 1.21 8.64
N SER A 45 -16.40 1.84 8.26
CA SER A 45 -17.64 1.84 9.03
C SER A 45 -18.63 0.85 8.45
N TYR A 46 -19.22 0.01 9.30
CA TYR A 46 -20.32 -0.88 8.92
C TYR A 46 -21.35 -0.95 10.04
N ASN A 47 -22.63 -0.75 9.72
CA ASN A 47 -23.73 -0.76 10.68
C ASN A 47 -23.48 0.10 11.94
N GLY A 48 -23.02 1.35 11.74
CA GLY A 48 -22.74 2.30 12.82
C GLY A 48 -21.51 1.98 13.69
N LYS A 49 -20.75 0.93 13.36
CA LYS A 49 -19.53 0.54 14.07
C LYS A 49 -18.30 0.76 13.19
N TYR A 50 -17.18 1.08 13.83
CA TYR A 50 -15.88 1.22 13.17
C TYR A 50 -15.08 -0.06 13.32
N TYR A 51 -14.43 -0.46 12.23
CA TYR A 51 -13.61 -1.66 12.16
C TYR A 51 -12.25 -1.30 11.61
N HIS A 52 -11.22 -1.89 12.21
CA HIS A 52 -9.87 -1.80 11.69
C HIS A 52 -9.57 -3.04 10.85
N GLN A 53 -9.19 -2.83 9.59
CA GLN A 53 -8.86 -3.92 8.70
C GLN A 53 -7.42 -4.36 8.95
N VAL A 54 -7.24 -5.56 9.49
CA VAL A 54 -5.92 -6.11 9.87
C VAL A 54 -5.20 -6.85 8.73
N ARG A 55 -5.93 -7.23 7.67
CA ARG A 55 -5.40 -7.98 6.52
C ARG A 55 -6.01 -7.43 5.23
N GLY A 56 -5.20 -7.31 4.18
CA GLY A 56 -5.59 -6.66 2.94
C GLY A 56 -5.77 -5.15 3.06
N GLY A 57 -6.18 -4.53 1.95
CA GLY A 57 -6.60 -3.13 1.89
C GLY A 57 -8.10 -2.98 1.64
N ALA A 58 -8.65 -1.78 1.83
CA ALA A 58 -10.05 -1.49 1.59
C ALA A 58 -10.35 -1.64 0.09
N MET A 59 -11.32 -2.49 -0.25
CA MET A 59 -11.76 -2.65 -1.64
C MET A 59 -12.39 -1.35 -2.13
N GLY A 60 -11.81 -0.76 -3.17
CA GLY A 60 -12.16 0.59 -3.67
C GLY A 60 -11.11 1.66 -3.38
N SER A 61 -10.11 1.38 -2.52
CA SER A 61 -8.96 2.26 -2.35
C SER A 61 -8.03 2.18 -3.57
N PRO A 62 -7.69 3.31 -4.23
CA PRO A 62 -6.76 3.31 -5.36
C PRO A 62 -5.41 2.69 -5.00
N LEU A 63 -4.93 2.93 -3.78
CA LEU A 63 -3.67 2.37 -3.28
C LEU A 63 -3.73 0.84 -3.16
N THR A 64 -4.87 0.28 -2.76
CA THR A 64 -5.02 -1.17 -2.61
C THR A 64 -4.91 -1.88 -3.95
N LEU A 65 -5.47 -1.29 -5.02
CA LEU A 65 -5.35 -1.81 -6.36
C LEU A 65 -3.88 -1.76 -6.85
N THR A 66 -3.19 -0.64 -6.61
CA THR A 66 -1.77 -0.52 -6.95
C THR A 66 -0.92 -1.58 -6.24
N ILE A 67 -1.13 -1.80 -4.94
CA ILE A 67 -0.43 -2.85 -4.17
C ILE A 67 -0.66 -4.23 -4.77
N ALA A 68 -1.91 -4.56 -5.11
CA ALA A 68 -2.26 -5.86 -5.67
C ALA A 68 -1.54 -6.10 -7.01
N ASN A 69 -1.50 -5.09 -7.88
CA ASN A 69 -0.80 -5.18 -9.16
C ASN A 69 0.72 -5.31 -8.98
N SER A 70 1.31 -4.51 -8.08
CA SER A 70 2.75 -4.61 -7.78
C SER A 70 3.18 -5.96 -7.22
N GLN A 71 2.26 -6.74 -6.64
CA GLN A 71 2.53 -8.10 -6.18
C GLN A 71 2.38 -9.15 -7.29
N ILE A 72 1.39 -9.00 -8.17
CA ILE A 72 1.18 -9.92 -9.30
C ILE A 72 2.39 -9.88 -10.24
N ASP A 73 2.98 -8.70 -10.46
CA ASP A 73 4.16 -8.55 -11.32
C ASP A 73 5.46 -9.12 -10.69
N HIS A 74 5.45 -9.38 -9.38
CA HIS A 74 6.58 -9.94 -8.62
C HIS A 74 6.11 -11.01 -7.63
N PRO A 75 5.70 -12.20 -8.11
CA PRO A 75 5.08 -13.25 -7.30
C PRO A 75 6.04 -13.94 -6.30
N GLU A 76 7.32 -13.57 -6.30
CA GLU A 76 8.32 -14.08 -5.36
C GLU A 76 8.60 -13.06 -4.24
N SER A 77 7.79 -13.13 -3.20
CA SER A 77 8.07 -12.52 -1.90
C SER A 77 7.64 -13.44 -0.78
#